data_AF-A0A5M3MQ89-F1
#
_entry.id   AF-A0A5M3MQ89-F1
#
_cell.length_a   1.000
_cell.length_b   1.000
_cell.length_c   1.000
_cell.angle_alpha   90.00
_cell.angle_beta   90.00
_cell.angle_gamma   90.00
#
_symmetry.space_group_name_H-M   'P 1'
#
loop_
_entity.id
_entity.type
_entity.pdbx_description
1 polymer ?
#
loop_
_entity_poly.entity_id
_entity_poly.type
_entity_poly.pdbx_seq_one_letter_code
_entity_poly.pdbx_strand_id
1 'polypeptide(L)'
;MAKDLHQRFGKHKLAYYQREILQFSRLKSLKCTFSHWSIYQWAEIKCMNANVPTGKRHKVVTKLSPLITANWTKLSEAEKVAATNPLTEAFNDAHEDKVFSPHNVMLSSFQDTNKTLKSIQTEFQRLHAWTSNLIIMIVCCGNVSQYNQPVAFRTPQAKDFIDLAFGLAKTKGKLMAEKKTAVGQLIYAKLVAAPFKSPCMYYVNFNDHITAKYGIIVEHWPLSQFCSPTEFSANHDLITLHNLWPADTTFFQKMSDQEFEQWETECTTKHQQQATKTVTEPITTPSVLPSSNISGMDVNNTLAQ
;
A
#
# COMPACT_ATOMS: atom_id res chain seq x y z
N MET A 1 -28.75 -25.09 -5.40
CA MET A 1 -27.34 -24.90 -5.79
C MET A 1 -26.41 -26.04 -5.36
N ALA A 2 -26.13 -26.25 -4.06
CA ALA A 2 -25.18 -27.30 -3.65
C ALA A 2 -25.64 -28.73 -4.02
N LYS A 3 -26.93 -29.03 -3.88
CA LYS A 3 -27.54 -30.30 -4.32
C LYS A 3 -27.39 -30.49 -5.83
N ASP A 4 -27.65 -29.44 -6.61
CA ASP A 4 -27.56 -29.46 -8.07
C ASP A 4 -26.12 -29.72 -8.55
N LEU A 5 -25.11 -29.10 -7.92
CA LEU A 5 -23.70 -29.38 -8.20
C LEU A 5 -23.32 -30.83 -7.84
N HIS A 6 -23.80 -31.33 -6.71
CA HIS A 6 -23.57 -32.73 -6.32
C HIS A 6 -24.21 -33.70 -7.32
N GLN A 7 -25.43 -33.45 -7.76
CA GLN A 7 -26.12 -34.26 -8.76
C GLN A 7 -25.44 -34.20 -10.13
N ARG A 8 -24.94 -33.03 -10.53
CA ARG A 8 -24.32 -32.83 -11.85
C ARG A 8 -22.92 -33.44 -11.94
N PHE A 9 -22.12 -33.36 -10.87
CA PHE A 9 -20.71 -33.77 -10.90
C PHE A 9 -20.41 -35.06 -10.14
N GLY A 10 -21.22 -35.44 -9.13
CA GLY A 10 -21.15 -36.72 -8.41
C GLY A 10 -19.87 -37.03 -7.61
N LYS A 11 -18.77 -36.31 -7.85
CA LYS A 11 -17.42 -36.66 -7.39
C LYS A 11 -17.18 -36.47 -5.90
N HIS A 12 -17.87 -35.50 -5.28
CA HIS A 12 -17.67 -35.12 -3.88
C HIS A 12 -18.99 -35.15 -3.10
N LYS A 13 -18.93 -35.28 -1.77
CA LYS A 13 -20.12 -35.26 -0.89
C LYS A 13 -20.81 -33.89 -0.92
N LEU A 14 -22.13 -33.83 -0.68
CA LEU A 14 -22.90 -32.58 -0.63
C LEU A 14 -22.26 -31.50 0.26
N ALA A 15 -21.74 -31.89 1.43
CA ALA A 15 -21.08 -31.00 2.38
C ALA A 15 -19.83 -30.30 1.81
N TYR A 16 -19.14 -30.93 0.84
CA TYR A 16 -18.02 -30.32 0.15
C TYR A 16 -18.48 -29.12 -0.69
N TYR A 17 -19.52 -29.30 -1.52
CA TYR A 17 -20.05 -28.22 -2.35
C TYR A 17 -20.66 -27.09 -1.53
N GLN A 18 -21.32 -27.42 -0.41
CA GLN A 18 -21.79 -26.40 0.54
C GLN A 18 -20.64 -25.55 1.08
N ARG A 19 -19.51 -26.18 1.42
CA ARG A 19 -18.32 -25.49 1.92
C ARG A 19 -17.70 -24.57 0.87
N GLU A 20 -17.63 -25.03 -0.38
CA GLU A 20 -17.09 -24.23 -1.49
C GLU A 20 -18.02 -23.06 -1.87
N ILE A 21 -19.35 -23.27 -1.92
CA ILE A 21 -20.32 -22.21 -2.24
C ILE A 21 -20.32 -21.11 -1.17
N LEU A 22 -20.35 -21.52 0.11
CA LEU A 22 -20.38 -20.57 1.22
C LEU A 22 -19.01 -19.95 1.50
N GLN A 23 -17.98 -20.35 0.74
CA GLN A 23 -16.58 -19.97 0.97
C GLN A 23 -16.18 -20.11 2.43
N PHE A 24 -16.70 -21.14 3.13
CA PHE A 24 -16.34 -21.37 4.51
C PHE A 24 -14.82 -21.49 4.55
N SER A 25 -14.21 -20.56 5.27
CA SER A 25 -12.76 -20.40 5.30
C SER A 25 -12.13 -21.77 5.49
N ARG A 26 -11.15 -22.11 4.65
CA ARG A 26 -10.35 -23.33 4.82
C ARG A 26 -9.40 -23.20 6.01
N LEU A 27 -9.82 -22.52 7.07
CA LEU A 27 -9.13 -22.57 8.35
C LEU A 27 -9.08 -24.04 8.71
N LYS A 28 -7.87 -24.59 8.66
CA LYS A 28 -7.61 -25.97 9.03
C LYS A 28 -8.18 -26.11 10.44
N SER A 29 -9.23 -26.90 10.58
CA SER A 29 -9.69 -27.31 11.90
C SER A 29 -8.47 -27.87 12.63
N LEU A 30 -8.08 -27.22 13.73
CA LEU A 30 -7.01 -27.71 14.60
C LEU A 30 -7.38 -29.08 15.18
N LYS A 31 -8.68 -29.40 15.20
CA LYS A 31 -9.18 -30.73 15.53
C LYS A 31 -8.91 -31.68 14.37
N CYS A 32 -7.76 -32.33 14.41
CA CYS A 32 -7.46 -33.50 13.59
C CYS A 32 -8.24 -34.69 14.17
N THR A 33 -9.00 -35.40 13.33
CA THR A 33 -9.57 -36.69 13.74
C THR A 33 -8.53 -37.76 13.44
N PHE A 34 -8.05 -38.46 14.47
CA PHE A 34 -7.07 -39.52 14.28
C PHE A 34 -7.77 -40.80 13.83
N SER A 35 -7.07 -41.57 12.98
CA SER A 35 -7.60 -42.88 12.56
C SER A 35 -7.45 -43.90 13.69
N HIS A 36 -8.39 -44.86 13.76
CA HIS A 36 -8.28 -45.98 14.71
C HIS A 36 -6.94 -46.73 14.56
N TRP A 37 -6.45 -46.88 13.33
CA TRP A 37 -5.13 -47.46 13.06
C TRP A 37 -3.99 -46.71 13.75
N SER A 38 -3.99 -45.38 13.72
CA SER A 38 -2.94 -44.55 14.37
C SER A 38 -2.95 -44.72 15.88
N ILE A 39 -4.15 -44.76 16.48
CA ILE A 39 -4.34 -44.97 17.92
C ILE A 39 -3.85 -46.37 18.32
N TYR A 40 -4.25 -47.40 17.56
CA TYR A 40 -3.81 -48.77 17.78
C TYR A 40 -2.29 -48.93 17.64
N GLN A 41 -1.70 -48.38 16.58
CA GLN A 41 -0.26 -48.44 16.36
C GLN A 41 0.52 -47.81 17.52
N TRP A 42 0.08 -46.65 18.02
CA TRP A 42 0.69 -46.01 19.18
C TRP A 42 0.62 -46.88 20.43
N ALA A 43 -0.54 -47.49 20.70
CA ALA A 43 -0.74 -48.36 21.85
C ALA A 43 0.13 -49.61 21.81
N GLU A 44 0.20 -50.27 20.64
CA GLU A 44 1.05 -51.45 20.43
C GLU A 44 2.54 -51.12 20.56
N ILE A 45 3.00 -49.99 20.00
CA ILE A 45 4.38 -49.55 20.16
C ILE A 45 4.70 -49.26 21.63
N LYS A 46 3.77 -48.64 22.36
CA LYS A 46 3.89 -48.37 23.79
C LYS A 46 4.01 -49.67 24.57
N CYS A 47 3.15 -50.66 24.28
CA CYS A 47 3.19 -51.99 24.88
C CYS A 47 4.51 -52.74 24.58
N MET A 48 4.94 -52.77 23.31
CA MET A 48 6.18 -53.44 22.90
C MET A 48 7.44 -52.80 23.49
N ASN A 49 7.44 -51.48 23.68
CA ASN A 49 8.55 -50.76 24.30
C ASN A 49 8.54 -50.81 25.83
N ALA A 50 7.39 -51.05 26.48
CA ALA A 50 7.32 -51.24 27.93
C ALA A 50 8.12 -52.48 28.40
N ASN A 51 8.28 -53.48 27.53
CA ASN A 51 9.06 -54.69 27.79
C ASN A 51 10.56 -54.54 27.50
N VAL A 52 11.03 -53.36 27.05
CA VAL A 52 12.46 -53.13 26.76
C VAL A 52 13.17 -52.79 28.08
N PRO A 53 14.24 -53.51 28.47
CA PRO A 53 14.96 -53.23 29.72
C PRO A 53 15.49 -51.80 29.79
N THR A 54 15.44 -51.21 30.99
CA THR A 54 15.98 -49.89 31.30
C THR A 54 17.42 -49.76 30.79
N GLY A 55 17.67 -48.76 29.96
CA GLY A 55 18.99 -48.48 29.36
C GLY A 55 19.18 -48.98 27.92
N LYS A 56 18.29 -49.83 27.38
CA LYS A 56 18.29 -50.15 25.95
C LYS A 56 17.47 -49.13 25.17
N ARG A 57 17.92 -48.80 23.95
CA ARG A 57 17.18 -47.91 23.05
C ARG A 57 15.83 -48.53 22.69
N HIS A 58 14.78 -47.72 22.71
CA HIS A 58 13.45 -48.12 22.25
C HIS A 58 13.49 -48.60 20.80
N LYS A 59 12.59 -49.53 20.45
CA LYS A 59 12.47 -50.03 19.09
C LYS A 59 11.86 -48.93 18.21
N VAL A 60 12.51 -48.66 17.08
CA VAL A 60 12.05 -47.67 16.10
C VAL A 60 10.78 -48.17 15.43
N VAL A 61 9.80 -47.27 15.24
CA VAL A 61 8.49 -47.54 14.63
C VAL A 61 8.61 -48.34 13.32
N THR A 62 9.57 -47.99 12.48
CA THR A 62 9.80 -48.64 11.18
C THR A 62 10.03 -50.15 11.28
N LYS A 63 10.65 -50.63 12.37
CA LYS A 63 10.90 -52.07 12.58
C LYS A 63 9.67 -52.80 13.11
N LEU A 64 8.79 -52.10 13.84
CA LEU A 64 7.60 -52.68 14.46
C LEU A 64 6.38 -52.61 13.55
N SER A 65 6.32 -51.63 12.64
CA SER A 65 5.15 -51.38 11.81
C SER A 65 4.65 -52.61 11.05
N PRO A 66 5.49 -53.44 10.39
CA PRO A 66 5.01 -54.61 9.67
C PRO A 66 4.31 -55.63 10.58
N LEU A 67 4.82 -55.85 11.80
CA LEU A 67 4.26 -56.76 12.79
C LEU A 67 2.90 -56.25 13.28
N ILE A 68 2.83 -54.96 13.61
CA ILE A 68 1.60 -54.32 14.08
C ILE A 68 0.54 -54.33 12.97
N THR A 69 0.93 -54.08 11.72
CA THR A 69 0.01 -54.15 10.58
C THR A 69 -0.54 -55.56 10.41
N ALA A 70 0.29 -56.61 10.51
CA ALA A 70 -0.17 -57.99 10.45
C ALA A 70 -1.17 -58.34 11.56
N ASN A 71 -0.95 -57.85 12.78
CA ASN A 71 -1.90 -58.04 13.89
C ASN A 71 -3.22 -57.29 13.63
N TRP A 72 -3.14 -56.04 13.19
CA TRP A 72 -4.32 -55.23 12.85
C TRP A 72 -5.17 -55.83 11.73
N THR A 73 -4.55 -56.46 10.74
CA THR A 73 -5.29 -57.14 9.66
C THR A 73 -6.05 -58.37 10.12
N LYS A 74 -5.63 -59.00 11.22
CA LYS A 74 -6.32 -60.15 11.81
C LYS A 74 -7.56 -59.75 12.62
N LEU A 75 -7.58 -58.52 13.15
CA LEU A 75 -8.71 -58.02 13.94
C LEU A 75 -9.90 -57.68 13.05
N SER A 76 -11.08 -58.11 13.48
CA SER A 76 -12.36 -57.68 12.91
C SER A 76 -12.62 -56.20 13.19
N GLU A 77 -13.54 -55.58 12.45
CA GLU A 77 -13.85 -54.15 12.62
C GLU A 77 -14.44 -53.83 14.00
N ALA A 78 -15.26 -54.75 14.54
CA ALA A 78 -15.81 -54.62 15.89
C ALA A 78 -14.70 -54.64 16.97
N GLU A 79 -13.72 -55.54 16.80
CA GLU A 79 -12.57 -55.62 17.71
C GLU A 79 -11.65 -54.41 17.59
N LYS A 80 -11.46 -53.87 16.38
CA LYS A 80 -10.68 -52.64 16.16
C LYS A 80 -11.28 -51.47 16.94
N VAL A 81 -12.59 -51.24 16.79
CA VAL A 81 -13.30 -50.16 17.50
C VAL A 81 -13.24 -50.38 19.02
N ALA A 82 -13.49 -51.60 19.48
CA ALA A 82 -13.44 -51.95 20.90
C ALA A 82 -12.03 -51.74 21.50
N ALA A 83 -10.98 -52.04 20.75
CA ALA A 83 -9.60 -51.85 21.17
C ALA A 83 -9.19 -50.37 21.19
N THR A 84 -9.67 -49.54 20.24
CA THR A 84 -9.17 -48.16 20.07
C THR A 84 -9.98 -47.09 20.79
N ASN A 85 -11.30 -47.28 20.95
CA ASN A 85 -12.15 -46.31 21.64
C ASN A 85 -11.64 -45.90 23.03
N PRO A 86 -11.31 -46.83 23.95
CA PRO A 86 -10.84 -46.44 25.29
C PRO A 86 -9.46 -45.75 25.27
N LEU A 87 -8.71 -45.87 24.18
CA LEU A 87 -7.38 -45.29 24.04
C LEU A 87 -7.38 -43.91 23.38
N THR A 88 -8.52 -43.47 22.87
CA THR A 88 -8.62 -42.23 22.08
C THR A 88 -8.29 -41.00 22.93
N GLU A 89 -8.76 -40.94 24.17
CA GLU A 89 -8.49 -39.83 25.09
C GLU A 89 -7.00 -39.77 25.45
N ALA A 90 -6.45 -40.87 25.97
CA ALA A 90 -5.03 -40.95 26.31
C ALA A 90 -4.08 -40.70 25.10
N PHE A 91 -4.52 -41.05 23.89
CA PHE A 91 -3.79 -40.74 22.66
C PHE A 91 -3.81 -39.24 22.35
N ASN A 92 -4.97 -38.58 22.51
CA ASN A 92 -5.09 -37.12 22.33
C ASN A 92 -4.22 -36.39 23.36
N ASP A 93 -4.29 -36.78 24.64
CA ASP A 93 -3.49 -36.17 25.70
C ASP A 93 -1.99 -36.29 25.40
N ALA A 94 -1.53 -37.49 25.03
CA ALA A 94 -0.13 -37.71 24.66
C ALA A 94 0.28 -36.93 23.41
N HIS A 95 -0.65 -36.67 22.49
CA HIS A 95 -0.40 -35.84 21.32
C HIS A 95 -0.31 -34.36 21.70
N GLU A 96 -1.20 -33.86 22.55
CA GLU A 96 -1.16 -32.50 23.09
C GLU A 96 0.13 -32.26 23.88
N ASP A 97 0.51 -33.16 24.78
CA ASP A 97 1.77 -33.10 25.52
C ASP A 97 2.98 -33.04 24.59
N LYS A 98 2.94 -33.77 23.47
CA LYS A 98 4.02 -33.75 22.48
C LYS A 98 4.11 -32.42 21.74
N VAL A 99 2.99 -31.73 21.52
CA VAL A 99 2.99 -30.37 20.94
C VAL A 99 3.73 -29.39 21.86
N PHE A 100 3.70 -29.61 23.17
CA PHE A 100 4.38 -28.76 24.16
C PHE A 100 5.79 -29.26 24.55
N SER A 101 6.21 -30.44 24.08
CA SER A 101 7.47 -31.05 24.50
C SER A 101 8.70 -30.32 23.91
N PRO A 102 9.69 -29.89 24.72
CA PRO A 102 10.72 -28.90 24.38
C PRO A 102 11.81 -29.32 23.37
N HIS A 103 11.75 -30.51 22.75
CA HIS A 103 12.81 -30.96 21.84
C HIS A 103 12.78 -30.21 20.49
N ASN A 104 13.85 -29.44 20.19
CA ASN A 104 14.02 -28.64 18.96
C ASN A 104 12.88 -27.65 18.65
N VAL A 105 12.07 -27.31 19.65
CA VAL A 105 10.89 -26.45 19.50
C VAL A 105 11.26 -25.11 18.89
N MET A 106 12.41 -24.54 19.26
CA MET A 106 12.81 -23.21 18.77
C MET A 106 13.05 -23.16 17.25
N LEU A 107 13.78 -24.15 16.70
CA LEU A 107 14.08 -24.16 15.26
C LEU A 107 12.86 -24.57 14.44
N SER A 108 12.08 -25.56 14.89
CA SER A 108 10.83 -25.94 14.23
C SER A 108 9.83 -24.78 14.25
N SER A 109 9.64 -24.16 15.42
CA SER A 109 8.78 -22.98 15.57
C SER A 109 9.24 -21.85 14.66
N PHE A 110 10.55 -21.58 14.57
CA PHE A 110 11.09 -20.59 13.63
C PHE A 110 10.71 -20.88 12.17
N GLN A 111 10.89 -22.13 11.72
CA GLN A 111 10.55 -22.52 10.35
C GLN A 111 9.04 -22.46 10.09
N ASP A 112 8.22 -22.89 11.03
CA ASP A 112 6.76 -22.89 10.92
C ASP A 112 6.19 -21.47 10.95
N THR A 113 6.71 -20.59 11.82
CA THR A 113 6.39 -19.17 11.83
C THR A 113 6.71 -18.56 10.47
N ASN A 114 7.92 -18.76 9.94
CA ASN A 114 8.31 -18.20 8.64
C ASN A 114 7.44 -18.69 7.47
N LYS A 115 7.11 -19.99 7.42
CA LYS A 115 6.22 -20.54 6.39
C LYS A 115 4.82 -19.95 6.48
N THR A 116 4.29 -19.85 7.70
CA THR A 116 2.95 -19.31 7.97
C THR A 116 2.89 -17.82 7.61
N LEU A 117 3.89 -17.03 8.03
CA LEU A 117 3.99 -15.61 7.69
C LEU A 117 4.08 -15.38 6.19
N LYS A 118 4.88 -16.16 5.46
CA LYS A 118 4.94 -16.07 3.99
C LYS A 118 3.59 -16.37 3.33
N SER A 119 2.86 -17.37 3.84
CA SER A 119 1.51 -17.68 3.35
C SER A 119 0.56 -16.50 3.60
N ILE A 120 0.56 -15.93 4.80
CA ILE A 120 -0.28 -14.78 5.17
C ILE A 120 0.05 -13.56 4.29
N GLN A 121 1.34 -13.28 4.08
CA GLN A 121 1.78 -12.18 3.21
C GLN A 121 1.24 -12.34 1.79
N THR A 122 1.28 -13.57 1.24
CA THR A 122 0.74 -13.87 -0.09
C THR A 122 -0.78 -13.62 -0.14
N GLU A 123 -1.52 -14.03 0.89
CA GLU A 123 -2.96 -13.77 0.96
C GLU A 123 -3.27 -12.27 1.12
N PHE A 124 -2.47 -11.52 1.87
CA PHE A 124 -2.62 -10.06 1.96
C PHE A 124 -2.30 -9.35 0.64
N GLN A 125 -1.32 -9.82 -0.12
CA GLN A 125 -1.07 -9.31 -1.46
C GLN A 125 -2.27 -9.55 -2.39
N ARG A 126 -2.87 -10.75 -2.34
CA ARG A 126 -4.08 -11.05 -3.11
C ARG A 126 -5.27 -10.21 -2.68
N LEU A 127 -5.48 -10.04 -1.37
CA LEU A 127 -6.55 -9.23 -0.82
C LEU A 127 -6.40 -7.77 -1.28
N HIS A 128 -5.19 -7.20 -1.15
CA HIS A 128 -4.90 -5.85 -1.64
C HIS A 128 -5.17 -5.72 -3.15
N ALA A 129 -4.73 -6.69 -3.96
CA ALA A 129 -4.95 -6.65 -5.40
C ALA A 129 -6.44 -6.66 -5.79
N TRP A 130 -7.29 -7.34 -5.02
CA TRP A 130 -8.72 -7.43 -5.34
C TRP A 130 -9.56 -6.31 -4.75
N THR A 131 -9.28 -5.88 -3.52
CA THR A 131 -10.13 -4.92 -2.80
C THR A 131 -9.51 -3.54 -2.65
N SER A 132 -8.25 -3.36 -3.06
CA SER A 132 -7.47 -2.14 -2.82
C SER A 132 -7.33 -1.76 -1.33
N ASN A 133 -7.55 -2.71 -0.42
CA ASN A 133 -7.39 -2.46 1.01
C ASN A 133 -5.90 -2.26 1.36
N LEU A 134 -5.62 -1.27 2.20
CA LEU A 134 -4.29 -1.02 2.73
C LEU A 134 -4.06 -1.88 3.96
N ILE A 135 -3.02 -2.71 3.92
CA ILE A 135 -2.72 -3.69 4.96
C ILE A 135 -1.32 -3.45 5.51
N ILE A 136 -1.23 -3.51 6.85
CA ILE A 136 0.00 -3.50 7.63
C ILE A 136 -0.07 -4.67 8.60
N MET A 137 0.98 -5.48 8.63
CA MET A 137 1.13 -6.58 9.57
C MET A 137 2.45 -6.42 10.29
N ILE A 138 2.39 -6.40 11.62
CA ILE A 138 3.56 -6.39 12.50
C ILE A 138 3.46 -7.63 13.37
N VAL A 139 4.48 -8.47 13.33
CA VAL A 139 4.57 -9.69 14.13
C VAL A 139 5.81 -9.61 14.98
N CYS A 140 5.61 -9.66 16.29
CA CYS A 140 6.66 -9.63 17.30
C CYS A 140 6.63 -10.93 18.12
N CYS A 141 7.79 -11.40 18.54
CA CYS A 141 7.88 -12.53 19.46
C CYS A 141 7.67 -12.07 20.89
N GLY A 142 6.78 -12.76 21.62
CA GLY A 142 6.55 -12.49 23.05
C GLY A 142 7.64 -13.04 23.97
N ASN A 143 8.52 -13.91 23.46
CA ASN A 143 9.60 -14.51 24.23
C ASN A 143 10.95 -14.14 23.61
N VAL A 144 11.81 -13.50 24.41
CA VAL A 144 13.17 -13.07 24.05
C VAL A 144 14.12 -14.21 23.67
N SER A 145 13.79 -15.45 24.04
CA SER A 145 14.61 -16.63 23.74
C SER A 145 14.32 -17.22 22.36
N GLN A 146 13.31 -16.74 21.64
CA GLN A 146 12.98 -17.23 20.30
C GLN A 146 13.89 -16.61 19.24
N TYR A 147 14.29 -17.40 18.23
CA TYR A 147 15.13 -16.93 17.13
C TYR A 147 14.40 -16.03 16.12
N ASN A 148 13.08 -15.95 16.18
CA ASN A 148 12.28 -15.17 15.26
C ASN A 148 12.50 -13.67 15.51
N GLN A 149 12.99 -12.96 14.50
CA GLN A 149 13.06 -11.50 14.52
C GLN A 149 11.67 -10.90 14.25
N PRO A 150 11.39 -9.67 14.72
CA PRO A 150 10.17 -8.97 14.35
C PRO A 150 10.03 -8.88 12.83
N VAL A 151 8.86 -9.27 12.30
CA VAL A 151 8.56 -9.22 10.87
C VAL A 151 7.51 -8.15 10.63
N ALA A 152 7.84 -7.19 9.78
CA ALA A 152 6.91 -6.20 9.28
C ALA A 152 6.61 -6.47 7.81
N PHE A 153 5.33 -6.46 7.45
CA PHE A 153 4.86 -6.51 6.08
C PHE A 153 3.87 -5.37 5.86
N ARG A 154 3.92 -4.77 4.67
CA ARG A 154 2.98 -3.73 4.27
C ARG A 154 2.71 -3.77 2.77
N THR A 155 1.53 -3.32 2.40
CA THR A 155 1.21 -2.94 1.02
C THR A 155 1.92 -1.63 0.63
N PRO A 156 2.23 -1.37 -0.65
CA PRO A 156 3.07 -0.23 -1.05
C PRO A 156 2.54 1.13 -0.57
N GLN A 157 1.23 1.35 -0.67
CA GLN A 157 0.55 2.61 -0.33
C GLN A 157 0.34 2.79 1.20
N ALA A 158 0.54 1.74 1.99
CA ALA A 158 0.36 1.82 3.44
C ALA A 158 1.42 2.69 4.13
N LYS A 159 2.57 2.95 3.48
CA LYS A 159 3.57 3.91 3.97
C LYS A 159 2.96 5.31 4.09
N ASP A 160 2.32 5.77 3.03
CA ASP A 160 1.79 7.13 2.96
C ASP A 160 0.66 7.30 3.97
N PHE A 161 -0.12 6.25 4.20
CA PHE A 161 -1.13 6.24 5.26
C PHE A 161 -0.52 6.35 6.66
N ILE A 162 0.52 5.56 6.98
CA ILE A 162 1.23 5.65 8.28
C ILE A 162 1.81 7.04 8.45
N ASP A 163 2.52 7.53 7.44
CA ASP A 163 3.14 8.84 7.51
C ASP A 163 2.06 9.92 7.73
N LEU A 164 0.92 9.83 7.05
CA LEU A 164 -0.21 10.74 7.26
C LEU A 164 -0.82 10.61 8.66
N ALA A 165 -1.13 9.40 9.10
CA ALA A 165 -1.82 9.12 10.36
C ALA A 165 -0.99 9.53 11.58
N PHE A 166 0.32 9.33 11.52
CA PHE A 166 1.25 9.71 12.58
C PHE A 166 1.84 11.12 12.39
N GLY A 167 1.38 11.88 11.39
CA GLY A 167 1.89 13.22 11.11
C GLY A 167 3.38 13.26 10.71
N LEU A 168 3.96 12.11 10.35
CA LEU A 168 5.34 11.99 9.85
C LEU A 168 5.43 12.41 8.37
N ALA A 169 4.32 12.33 7.64
CA ALA A 169 4.20 12.89 6.31
C ALA A 169 4.28 14.41 6.42
N LYS A 170 5.17 15.01 5.63
CA LYS A 170 5.02 16.42 5.30
C LYS A 170 3.61 16.57 4.74
N THR A 171 2.78 17.41 5.35
CA THR A 171 1.44 17.72 4.84
C THR A 171 1.54 18.06 3.35
N LYS A 172 0.53 17.71 2.55
CA LYS A 172 0.54 18.01 1.10
C LYS A 172 0.93 19.47 0.82
N GLY A 173 0.51 20.40 1.70
CA GLY A 173 0.92 21.80 1.66
C GLY A 173 2.43 22.02 1.82
N LYS A 174 3.08 21.36 2.79
CA LYS A 174 4.55 21.48 3.00
C LYS A 174 5.33 20.89 1.83
N LEU A 175 4.91 19.75 1.28
CA LEU A 175 5.56 19.17 0.08
C LEU A 175 5.41 20.09 -1.15
N MET A 176 4.21 20.66 -1.35
CA MET A 176 3.99 21.63 -2.42
C MET A 176 4.84 22.88 -2.22
N ALA A 177 4.92 23.42 -1.00
CA ALA A 177 5.75 24.58 -0.69
C ALA A 177 7.23 24.31 -1.03
N GLU A 178 7.78 23.16 -0.62
CA GLU A 178 9.16 22.78 -0.93
C GLU A 178 9.40 22.68 -2.44
N LYS A 179 8.48 22.08 -3.20
CA LYS A 179 8.58 22.01 -4.67
C LYS A 179 8.51 23.39 -5.32
N LYS A 180 7.62 24.27 -4.85
CA LYS A 180 7.52 25.66 -5.32
C LYS A 180 8.83 26.41 -5.09
N THR A 181 9.42 26.27 -3.90
CA THR A 181 10.72 26.86 -3.57
C THR A 181 11.81 26.30 -4.47
N ALA A 182 11.87 24.97 -4.66
CA ALA A 182 12.88 24.33 -5.50
C ALA A 182 12.79 24.79 -6.97
N VAL A 183 11.58 24.83 -7.55
CA VAL A 183 11.38 25.32 -8.93
C VAL A 183 11.75 26.80 -9.03
N GLY A 184 11.38 27.64 -8.07
CA GLY A 184 11.76 29.05 -8.06
C GLY A 184 13.28 29.26 -7.98
N GLN A 185 13.98 28.46 -7.17
CA GLN A 185 15.44 28.48 -7.11
C GLN A 185 16.07 28.04 -8.43
N LEU A 186 15.53 27.02 -9.10
CA LEU A 186 16.02 26.57 -10.41
C LEU A 186 15.85 27.64 -11.49
N ILE A 187 14.67 28.26 -11.57
CA ILE A 187 14.38 29.35 -12.52
C ILE A 187 15.37 30.51 -12.28
N TYR A 188 15.55 30.91 -11.02
CA TYR A 188 16.48 31.98 -10.68
C TYR A 188 17.93 31.63 -11.03
N ALA A 189 18.38 30.41 -10.72
CA ALA A 189 19.72 29.96 -11.07
C ALA A 189 19.96 29.95 -12.58
N LYS A 190 18.98 29.52 -13.38
CA LYS A 190 19.05 29.56 -14.85
C LYS A 190 19.04 30.99 -15.39
N LEU A 191 18.31 31.91 -14.76
CA LEU A 191 18.34 33.33 -15.10
C LEU A 191 19.71 33.95 -14.83
N VAL A 192 20.31 33.66 -13.68
CA VAL A 192 21.64 34.17 -13.30
C VAL A 192 22.75 33.59 -14.18
N ALA A 193 22.61 32.36 -14.64
CA ALA A 193 23.55 31.70 -15.54
C ALA A 193 23.48 32.23 -16.99
N ALA A 194 22.39 32.91 -17.36
CA ALA A 194 22.24 33.49 -18.67
C ALA A 194 23.21 34.67 -18.88
N PRO A 195 23.57 35.04 -20.12
CA PRO A 195 24.64 36.01 -20.42
C PRO A 195 24.32 37.48 -20.06
N PHE A 196 23.33 37.73 -19.20
CA PHE A 196 22.88 39.05 -18.80
C PHE A 196 22.71 39.14 -17.28
N LYS A 197 22.82 40.35 -16.72
CA LYS A 197 22.70 40.59 -15.28
C LYS A 197 21.36 41.20 -14.96
N SER A 198 20.33 40.38 -14.78
CA SER A 198 19.09 40.85 -14.15
C SER A 198 19.26 40.82 -12.63
N PRO A 199 18.92 41.90 -11.89
CA PRO A 199 19.05 41.93 -10.44
C PRO A 199 18.07 40.98 -9.74
N CYS A 200 16.91 40.69 -10.33
CA CYS A 200 15.91 39.80 -9.77
C CYS A 200 15.00 39.18 -10.84
N MET A 201 14.19 38.21 -10.42
CA MET A 201 13.22 37.53 -11.26
C MET A 201 11.86 38.23 -11.17
N TYR A 202 11.33 38.70 -12.30
CA TYR A 202 9.99 39.30 -12.39
C TYR A 202 9.04 38.30 -13.06
N TYR A 203 7.99 37.86 -12.38
CA TYR A 203 6.98 36.98 -12.98
C TYR A 203 5.79 37.77 -13.55
N VAL A 204 5.37 38.81 -12.84
CA VAL A 204 4.33 39.75 -13.31
C VAL A 204 4.98 40.75 -14.26
N ASN A 205 4.37 40.96 -15.42
CA ASN A 205 4.88 41.85 -16.46
C ASN A 205 6.33 41.50 -16.88
N PHE A 206 6.64 40.20 -16.98
CA PHE A 206 7.95 39.71 -17.42
C PHE A 206 8.40 40.41 -18.72
N ASN A 207 7.46 40.59 -19.66
CA ASN A 207 7.74 41.25 -20.93
C ASN A 207 8.22 42.71 -20.76
N ASP A 208 7.65 43.48 -19.84
CA ASP A 208 8.00 44.89 -19.66
C ASP A 208 9.30 45.07 -18.85
N HIS A 209 9.51 44.21 -17.85
CA HIS A 209 10.64 44.33 -16.93
C HIS A 209 11.90 43.62 -17.41
N ILE A 210 11.75 42.51 -18.13
CA ILE A 210 12.84 41.66 -18.58
C ILE A 210 12.99 41.74 -20.09
N THR A 211 11.95 41.39 -20.86
CA THR A 211 12.06 41.31 -22.32
C THR A 211 12.37 42.67 -22.94
N ALA A 212 11.62 43.73 -22.62
CA ALA A 212 11.82 45.07 -23.18
C ALA A 212 13.18 45.69 -22.83
N LYS A 213 13.78 45.32 -21.69
CA LYS A 213 15.05 45.92 -21.25
C LYS A 213 16.28 45.18 -21.73
N TYR A 214 16.17 43.86 -21.89
CA TYR A 214 17.33 42.99 -22.09
C TYR A 214 17.18 42.06 -23.30
N GLY A 215 16.02 42.06 -23.96
CA GLY A 215 15.73 41.21 -25.11
C GLY A 215 15.65 39.72 -24.77
N ILE A 216 15.17 39.35 -23.58
CA ILE A 216 15.15 37.94 -23.13
C ILE A 216 13.74 37.38 -23.23
N ILE A 217 13.65 36.16 -23.76
CA ILE A 217 12.42 35.36 -23.79
C ILE A 217 12.63 34.01 -23.11
N VAL A 218 11.53 33.39 -22.70
CA VAL A 218 11.51 32.01 -22.20
C VAL A 218 11.01 31.12 -23.33
N GLU A 219 11.89 30.30 -23.89
CA GLU A 219 11.51 29.36 -24.94
C GLU A 219 10.99 28.04 -24.37
N HIS A 220 10.07 27.41 -25.11
CA HIS A 220 9.44 26.13 -24.76
C HIS A 220 8.85 26.07 -23.35
N TRP A 221 8.23 27.16 -22.91
CA TRP A 221 7.46 27.14 -21.66
C TRP A 221 6.25 26.22 -21.81
N PRO A 222 6.06 25.21 -20.93
CA PRO A 222 5.03 24.18 -21.13
C PRO A 222 3.60 24.64 -20.79
N LEU A 223 3.44 25.80 -20.16
CA LEU A 223 2.14 26.31 -19.72
C LEU A 223 1.68 27.48 -20.61
N SER A 224 0.40 27.79 -20.57
CA SER A 224 -0.18 28.88 -21.38
C SER A 224 0.36 30.26 -21.00
N GLN A 225 0.75 30.46 -19.75
CA GLN A 225 1.28 31.72 -19.25
C GLN A 225 2.50 31.48 -18.37
N PHE A 226 3.47 32.39 -18.47
CA PHE A 226 4.60 32.45 -17.57
C PHE A 226 4.19 33.10 -16.24
N CYS A 227 4.27 32.35 -15.14
CA CYS A 227 3.80 32.79 -13.83
C CYS A 227 4.71 32.32 -12.68
N SER A 228 4.49 32.88 -11.49
CA SER A 228 5.31 32.58 -10.32
C SER A 228 5.09 31.15 -9.84
N PRO A 229 6.14 30.45 -9.36
CA PRO A 229 6.01 29.15 -8.69
C PRO A 229 4.96 29.10 -7.59
N THR A 230 4.73 30.22 -6.90
CA THR A 230 3.72 30.33 -5.83
C THR A 230 2.28 30.19 -6.34
N GLU A 231 2.01 30.54 -7.60
CA GLU A 231 0.68 30.56 -8.20
C GLU A 231 0.23 29.18 -8.71
N PHE A 232 1.15 28.23 -8.87
CA PHE A 232 0.79 26.87 -9.28
C PHE A 232 -0.10 26.19 -8.23
N SER A 233 -1.32 25.86 -8.61
CA SER A 233 -2.27 25.11 -7.78
C SER A 233 -2.04 23.60 -7.93
N ALA A 234 -1.58 23.13 -9.09
CA ALA A 234 -1.46 21.73 -9.40
C ALA A 234 0.00 21.21 -9.26
N ASN A 235 0.15 20.06 -8.60
CA ASN A 235 1.46 19.43 -8.39
C ASN A 235 2.11 18.93 -9.69
N HIS A 236 1.30 18.57 -10.70
CA HIS A 236 1.83 18.04 -11.96
C HIS A 236 2.61 19.12 -12.73
N ASP A 237 2.13 20.36 -12.77
CA ASP A 237 2.83 21.50 -13.38
C ASP A 237 4.20 21.73 -12.75
N LEU A 238 4.28 21.68 -11.42
CA LEU A 238 5.54 21.80 -10.68
C LEU A 238 6.51 20.66 -11.00
N ILE A 239 6.02 19.43 -11.16
CA ILE A 239 6.86 18.28 -11.54
C ILE A 239 7.39 18.45 -12.97
N THR A 240 6.52 18.86 -13.90
CA THR A 240 6.89 19.12 -15.30
C THR A 240 7.97 20.19 -15.38
N LEU A 241 7.78 21.33 -14.71
CA LEU A 241 8.77 22.41 -14.67
C LEU A 241 10.08 21.96 -14.03
N HIS A 242 10.02 21.25 -12.89
CA HIS A 242 11.21 20.73 -12.21
C HIS A 242 12.03 19.79 -13.11
N ASN A 243 11.40 19.07 -14.03
CA ASN A 243 12.08 18.15 -14.94
C ASN A 243 12.60 18.83 -16.22
N LEU A 244 11.88 19.83 -16.76
CA LEU A 244 12.25 20.51 -18.01
C LEU A 244 13.44 21.45 -17.87
N TRP A 245 13.58 22.15 -16.75
CA TRP A 245 14.69 23.09 -16.53
C TRP A 245 16.08 22.42 -16.47
N PRO A 246 16.27 21.29 -15.76
CA PRO A 246 17.54 20.56 -15.80
C PRO A 246 17.81 19.87 -17.13
N ALA A 247 16.76 19.52 -17.88
CA ALA A 247 16.86 18.90 -19.20
C ALA A 247 17.14 19.92 -20.32
N ASP A 248 17.28 21.21 -19.97
CA ASP A 248 17.47 22.33 -20.92
C ASP A 248 16.43 22.37 -22.04
N THR A 249 15.22 21.82 -21.80
CA THR A 249 14.12 21.91 -22.76
C THR A 249 13.50 23.30 -22.73
N THR A 250 13.35 23.86 -21.54
CA THR A 250 12.91 25.24 -21.30
C THR A 250 14.12 26.04 -20.84
N PHE A 251 14.42 27.16 -21.50
CA PHE A 251 15.57 28.00 -21.18
C PHE A 251 15.32 29.47 -21.50
N PHE A 252 16.16 30.33 -20.92
CA PHE A 252 16.17 31.76 -21.25
C PHE A 252 17.03 31.99 -22.48
N GLN A 253 16.46 32.59 -23.52
CA GLN A 253 17.14 32.95 -24.75
C GLN A 253 17.18 34.46 -24.91
N LYS A 254 18.35 34.99 -25.30
CA LYS A 254 18.47 36.37 -25.74
C LYS A 254 18.07 36.43 -27.21
N MET A 255 17.09 37.25 -27.54
CA MET A 255 16.69 37.55 -28.92
C MET A 255 17.86 38.23 -29.66
N SER A 256 17.92 37.99 -30.97
CA SER A 256 18.78 38.79 -31.85
C SER A 256 18.27 40.23 -31.94
N ASP A 257 19.14 41.17 -32.32
CA ASP A 257 18.77 42.58 -32.42
C ASP A 257 17.61 42.79 -33.42
N GLN A 258 17.57 42.02 -34.49
CA GLN A 258 16.48 42.06 -35.49
C GLN A 258 15.16 41.52 -34.94
N GLU A 259 15.18 40.40 -34.22
CA GLU A 259 13.98 39.85 -33.56
C GLU A 259 13.46 40.81 -32.48
N PHE A 260 14.37 41.49 -31.78
CA PHE A 260 14.02 42.47 -30.77
C PHE A 260 13.34 43.70 -31.37
N GLU A 261 13.86 44.26 -32.47
CA GLU A 261 13.20 45.36 -33.21
C GLU A 261 11.79 44.95 -33.69
N GLN A 262 11.65 43.74 -34.24
CA GLN A 262 10.34 43.22 -34.65
C GLN A 262 9.38 43.12 -33.47
N TRP A 263 9.84 42.58 -32.34
CA TRP A 263 9.06 42.49 -31.12
C TRP A 263 8.60 43.88 -30.61
N GLU A 264 9.46 44.90 -30.63
CA GLU A 264 9.10 46.27 -30.24
C GLU A 264 8.02 46.87 -31.16
N THR A 265 8.13 46.66 -32.47
CA THR A 265 7.11 47.13 -33.43
C THR A 265 5.77 46.42 -33.24
N GLU A 266 5.77 45.12 -32.95
CA GLU A 266 4.56 44.36 -32.65
C GLU A 266 3.90 44.82 -31.36
N CYS A 267 4.69 45.03 -30.29
CA CYS A 267 4.21 45.55 -29.02
C CYS A 267 3.58 46.93 -29.18
N THR A 268 4.21 47.83 -29.94
CA THR A 268 3.67 49.17 -30.23
C THR A 268 2.36 49.09 -31.01
N THR A 269 2.29 48.21 -32.02
CA THR A 269 1.08 47.99 -32.82
C THR A 269 -0.08 47.44 -31.97
N LYS A 270 0.19 46.48 -31.07
CA LYS A 270 -0.82 45.92 -30.15
C LYS A 270 -1.38 46.98 -29.20
N HIS A 271 -0.53 47.87 -28.67
CA HIS A 271 -0.97 48.97 -27.80
C HIS A 271 -1.85 49.98 -28.57
N GLN A 272 -1.50 50.33 -29.81
CA GLN A 272 -2.32 51.21 -30.64
C GLN A 272 -3.70 50.61 -30.95
N GLN A 273 -3.76 49.30 -31.26
CA GLN A 273 -5.03 48.61 -31.54
C GLN A 273 -5.94 48.52 -30.31
N GLN A 274 -5.39 48.33 -29.12
CA GLN A 274 -6.17 48.33 -27.87
C GLN A 274 -6.71 49.73 -27.53
N ALA A 275 -5.93 50.79 -27.74
CA ALA A 275 -6.40 52.17 -27.52
C ALA A 275 -7.57 52.56 -28.45
N THR A 276 -7.60 52.04 -29.68
CA THR A 276 -8.72 52.28 -30.61
C THR A 276 -10.00 51.50 -30.27
N LYS A 277 -9.92 50.36 -29.56
CA LYS A 277 -11.10 49.57 -29.20
C LYS A 277 -11.91 50.16 -28.04
N THR A 278 -11.28 50.88 -27.12
CA THR A 278 -11.95 51.45 -25.94
C THR A 278 -12.79 52.71 -26.25
N VAL A 279 -12.73 53.22 -27.48
CA VAL A 279 -13.45 54.46 -27.89
C VAL A 279 -14.80 54.15 -28.57
N THR A 280 -15.15 52.88 -28.80
CA THR A 280 -16.39 52.50 -29.51
C THR A 280 -17.29 51.57 -28.69
N GLU A 281 -17.49 51.86 -27.39
CA GLU A 281 -18.65 51.35 -26.65
C GLU A 281 -19.64 52.51 -26.40
N PRO A 282 -20.88 52.45 -26.92
CA PRO A 282 -21.89 53.47 -26.66
C PRO A 282 -22.29 53.44 -25.18
N ILE A 283 -22.16 54.61 -24.54
CA ILE A 283 -22.60 54.91 -23.18
C ILE A 283 -24.08 54.48 -23.03
N THR A 284 -24.30 53.32 -22.42
CA THR A 284 -25.64 52.91 -21.99
C THR A 284 -25.82 53.37 -20.55
N THR A 285 -26.69 54.35 -20.38
CA THR A 285 -27.06 54.99 -19.11
C THR A 285 -27.52 53.95 -18.07
N PRO A 286 -26.98 53.97 -16.83
CA PRO A 286 -27.45 53.08 -15.78
C PRO A 286 -28.83 53.53 -15.27
N SER A 287 -29.80 52.63 -15.42
CA SER A 287 -31.15 52.74 -14.90
C SER A 287 -31.16 52.47 -13.39
N VAL A 288 -31.66 53.44 -12.64
CA VAL A 288 -31.92 53.45 -11.19
C VAL A 288 -33.04 52.47 -10.84
N LEU A 289 -32.87 51.64 -9.79
CA LEU A 289 -33.94 51.09 -8.93
C LEU A 289 -33.35 50.28 -7.74
N PRO A 290 -34.11 49.96 -6.68
CA PRO A 290 -33.97 50.62 -5.38
C PRO A 290 -33.43 49.71 -4.27
N SER A 291 -32.96 50.38 -3.22
CA SER A 291 -32.58 49.81 -1.93
C SER A 291 -33.72 49.02 -1.29
N SER A 292 -33.49 47.75 -0.98
CA SER A 292 -34.31 46.98 -0.04
C SER A 292 -33.45 46.51 1.13
N ASN A 293 -33.73 47.12 2.30
CA ASN A 293 -33.37 46.69 3.64
C ASN A 293 -33.65 45.20 3.87
N ILE A 294 -32.65 44.46 4.33
CA ILE A 294 -32.80 43.23 5.12
C ILE A 294 -31.71 43.33 6.20
N SER A 295 -32.05 43.91 7.36
CA SER A 295 -32.46 43.19 8.59
C SER A 295 -31.36 42.26 9.10
N GLY A 296 -30.73 42.70 10.19
CA GLY A 296 -29.68 41.97 10.89
C GLY A 296 -30.23 40.74 11.61
N MET A 297 -29.38 39.71 11.66
CA MET A 297 -29.42 38.70 12.69
C MET A 297 -27.98 38.50 13.18
N ASP A 298 -27.75 39.01 14.39
CA ASP A 298 -26.68 38.57 15.27
C ASP A 298 -26.87 37.08 15.58
N VAL A 299 -25.80 36.30 15.40
CA VAL A 299 -25.63 35.06 16.15
C VAL A 299 -24.18 35.01 16.65
N ASN A 300 -24.03 35.39 17.91
CA ASN A 300 -22.93 34.98 18.76
C ASN A 300 -22.80 33.46 18.73
N ASN A 301 -21.58 32.94 18.53
CA ASN A 301 -21.27 31.63 19.08
C ASN A 301 -19.88 31.62 19.74
N THR A 302 -19.96 31.73 21.06
CA THR A 302 -18.99 31.34 22.07
C THR A 302 -18.61 29.88 21.91
N LEU A 303 -17.31 29.54 21.93
CA LEU A 303 -16.87 28.36 22.68
C LEU A 303 -15.39 28.47 23.05
N ALA A 304 -15.19 28.56 24.36
CA ALA A 304 -13.94 28.28 25.05
C ALA A 304 -13.89 26.77 25.34
N GLN A 305 -12.74 26.16 25.07
CA GLN A 305 -11.94 25.26 25.92
C GLN A 305 -10.90 24.53 25.08
#